data_AF-A0A937N6N6-F1
#
_entry.id   AF-A0A937N6N6-F1
#
_cell.length_a   1.000
_cell.length_b   1.000
_cell.length_c   1.000
_cell.angle_alpha   90.00
_cell.angle_beta   90.00
_cell.angle_gamma   90.00
#
_symmetry.space_group_name_H-M   'P 1'
#
loop_
_entity.id
_entity.type
_entity.pdbx_description
1 polymer ?
#
loop_
_entity_poly.entity_id
_entity_poly.type
_entity_poly.pdbx_seq_one_letter_code
_entity_poly.pdbx_strand_id
1 'polypeptide(L)' 'MNLTSDHEVEATREKIRLLEARYEALRREPTDDAHVRELTLRSLKRTIHQMQEDILRCSCHAASPRAV' A
#
# COMPACT_ATOMS: atom_id res chain seq x y z
N MET A 1 8.09 -6.62 2.18
CA MET A 1 7.63 -7.69 3.09
C MET A 1 7.55 -8.95 2.21
N ASN A 2 7.23 -10.13 2.73
CA ASN A 2 7.00 -11.29 1.86
C ASN A 2 5.62 -11.82 2.22
N LEU A 3 4.63 -11.51 1.39
CA LEU A 3 3.27 -12.01 1.52
C LEU A 3 3.21 -13.48 1.11
N THR A 4 2.99 -14.37 2.07
CA THR A 4 3.08 -15.82 1.86
C THR A 4 1.73 -16.51 1.77
N SER A 5 0.63 -15.81 2.03
CA SER A 5 -0.71 -16.40 2.05
C SER A 5 -1.77 -15.44 1.52
N ASP A 6 -2.84 -16.01 0.96
CA ASP A 6 -4.00 -15.26 0.44
C ASP A 6 -4.60 -14.32 1.50
N HIS A 7 -4.68 -14.79 2.75
CA HIS A 7 -5.12 -13.98 3.89
C HIS A 7 -4.22 -12.76 4.18
N GLU A 8 -2.90 -12.87 3.98
CA GLU A 8 -2.01 -11.73 4.11
C GLU A 8 -2.24 -10.72 2.98
N VAL A 9 -2.54 -11.20 1.76
CA VAL A 9 -2.86 -10.37 0.59
C VAL A 9 -4.15 -9.60 0.84
N GLU A 10 -5.18 -10.25 1.36
CA GLU A 10 -6.42 -9.59 1.74
C GLU A 10 -6.21 -8.55 2.84
N ALA A 11 -5.47 -8.89 3.90
CA ALA A 11 -5.14 -7.94 4.97
C ALA A 11 -4.34 -6.73 4.44
N THR A 12 -3.42 -6.96 3.50
CA THR A 12 -2.63 -5.88 2.89
C THR A 12 -3.48 -5.01 1.98
N ARG A 13 -4.44 -5.59 1.23
CA ARG A 13 -5.43 -4.84 0.44
C ARG A 13 -6.31 -3.96 1.32
N GLU A 14 -6.78 -4.48 2.44
CA GLU A 14 -7.57 -3.69 3.39
C GLU A 14 -6.75 -2.54 3.99
N LYS A 15 -5.49 -2.80 4.32
CA LYS A 15 -4.55 -1.79 4.82
C LYS A 15 -4.25 -0.70 3.78
N ILE A 16 -4.15 -1.06 2.50
CA ILE A 16 -4.03 -0.09 1.39
C ILE A 16 -5.26 0.81 1.34
N ARG A 17 -6.48 0.24 1.39
CA ARG A 17 -7.73 1.04 1.37
C ARG A 17 -7.80 2.05 2.52
N LEU A 18 -7.38 1.64 3.72
CA LEU A 18 -7.33 2.53 4.88
C LEU A 18 -6.31 3.67 4.69
N LEU A 19 -5.14 3.37 4.13
CA LEU A 19 -4.12 4.37 3.83
C LEU A 19 -4.57 5.34 2.72
N GLU A 20 -5.27 4.85 1.70
CA GLU A 20 -5.86 5.69 0.65
C GLU A 20 -6.95 6.62 1.20
N ALA A 21 -7.82 6.11 2.08
CA ALA A 21 -8.82 6.94 2.75
C ALA A 21 -8.16 8.03 3.61
N ARG A 22 -7.08 7.68 4.33
CA ARG A 22 -6.30 8.64 5.11
C ARG A 22 -5.59 9.66 4.22
N TYR A 23 -5.06 9.24 3.07
CA TYR A 23 -4.45 10.15 2.08
C TYR A 23 -5.47 11.20 1.60
N GLU A 24 -6.66 10.77 1.22
CA GLU A 24 -7.72 11.67 0.76
C GLU A 24 -8.21 12.61 1.86
N ALA A 25 -8.31 12.13 3.10
CA ALA A 25 -8.64 12.96 4.25
C ALA A 25 -7.56 14.03 4.49
N LEU A 26 -6.28 13.62 4.55
CA LEU A 26 -5.16 14.53 4.76
C LEU A 26 -5.01 15.56 3.62
N ARG A 27 -5.37 15.17 2.39
CA ARG A 27 -5.33 16.06 1.22
C ARG A 27 -6.38 17.18 1.29
N ARG A 28 -7.53 16.90 1.92
CA ARG A 28 -8.65 17.86 2.07
C ARG A 28 -8.54 18.68 3.34
N GLU A 29 -7.76 18.24 4.32
CA GLU A 29 -7.58 18.94 5.58
C GLU A 29 -6.81 20.26 5.38
N PRO A 30 -7.37 21.40 5.81
CA PRO A 30 -6.64 22.66 5.83
C PRO A 30 -5.51 22.54 6.86
N THR A 31 -4.29 22.85 6.44
CA THR A 31 -3.09 22.75 7.27
C THR A 31 -2.34 24.06 7.21
N ASP A 32 -1.74 24.45 8.33
CA ASP A 32 -0.87 25.62 8.42
C ASP A 32 0.47 25.35 7.68
N ASP A 33 0.94 24.10 7.73
CA ASP A 33 2.21 23.66 7.14
C ASP A 33 2.02 22.86 5.84
N ALA A 34 1.81 23.57 4.73
CA ALA A 34 1.62 22.97 3.41
C ALA A 34 2.79 22.04 3.00
N HIS A 35 4.02 22.36 3.39
CA HIS A 35 5.21 21.57 3.08
C HIS A 35 5.24 20.22 3.84
N VAL A 36 4.89 20.24 5.13
CA VAL A 36 4.82 19.02 5.96
C VAL A 36 3.72 18.10 5.45
N ARG A 37 2.57 18.66 5.03
CA ARG A 37 1.49 17.89 4.41
C ARG A 37 1.93 17.26 3.09
N GLU A 38 2.60 18.01 2.22
CA GLU A 38 3.11 17.47 0.96
C GLU A 38 4.10 16.32 1.19
N LEU A 39 5.04 16.47 2.13
CA LEU A 39 5.99 15.42 2.47
C LEU A 39 5.29 14.17 3.01
N THR A 40 4.28 14.36 3.86
CA THR A 40 3.48 13.29 4.44
C THR A 40 2.69 12.55 3.35
N LEU A 41 2.00 13.26 2.47
CA LEU A 41 1.27 12.69 1.33
C LEU A 41 2.20 11.92 0.40
N ARG A 42 3.39 12.47 0.10
CA ARG A 42 4.38 11.83 -0.76
C ARG A 42 4.94 10.55 -0.15
N SER A 43 5.22 10.55 1.15
CA SER A 43 5.64 9.36 1.89
C SER A 43 4.55 8.29 1.88
N LEU A 44 3.31 8.67 2.22
CA LEU A 44 2.16 7.77 2.26
C LEU A 44 1.90 7.11 0.91
N LYS A 45 1.99 7.89 -0.18
CA LYS A 45 1.83 7.38 -1.56
C LYS A 45 2.92 6.35 -1.91
N ARG A 46 4.17 6.58 -1.52
CA ARG A 46 5.25 5.59 -1.73
C ARG A 46 4.96 4.30 -0.96
N THR A 47 4.49 4.40 0.28
CA THR A 47 4.14 3.23 1.09
C THR A 47 3.03 2.42 0.43
N ILE A 48 1.97 3.08 -0.07
CA ILE A 48 0.88 2.41 -0.80
C ILE A 48 1.41 1.68 -2.04
N HIS A 49 2.21 2.35 -2.86
CA HIS A 49 2.82 1.71 -4.04
C HIS A 49 3.67 0.49 -3.67
N GLN A 50 4.50 0.60 -2.63
CA GLN A 50 5.34 -0.50 -2.19
C GLN A 50 4.50 -1.72 -1.74
N MET A 51 3.37 -1.50 -1.06
CA MET A 51 2.45 -2.56 -0.64
C MET A 51 1.73 -3.20 -1.83
N GLN A 52 1.36 -2.41 -2.85
CA GLN A 52 0.78 -2.93 -4.10
C GLN A 52 1.78 -3.81 -4.85
N GLU A 53 3.06 -3.40 -4.93
CA GLU A 53 4.12 -4.21 -5.53
C GLU A 53 4.36 -5.51 -4.77
N ASP A 54 4.28 -5.48 -3.44
CA ASP A 54 4.39 -6.68 -2.59
C ASP A 54 3.26 -7.68 -2.90
N ILE A 55 2.02 -7.20 -3.04
CA ILE A 55 0.87 -8.03 -3.45
C ILE A 55 1.11 -8.64 -4.85
N LEU A 56 1.53 -7.84 -5.83
CA LEU A 56 1.77 -8.30 -7.20
C LEU A 56 2.88 -9.37 -7.25
N ARG A 57 3.96 -9.16 -6.47
CA ARG A 57 5.07 -10.10 -6.36
C ARG A 57 4.62 -11.45 -5.80
N CYS A 58 3.69 -11.43 -4.86
CA CYS A 58 3.19 -12.65 -4.22
C CYS A 58 2.17 -13.39 -5.08
N SER A 59 1.31 -12.66 -5.82
CA SER A 59 0.47 -13.28 -6.86
C SER A 59 1.31 -13.93 -7.97
N CYS A 60 2.47 -13.35 -8.32
CA CYS A 60 3.37 -13.93 -9.32
C CYS A 60 4.10 -15.18 -8.80
N HIS A 61 4.52 -15.20 -7.53
CA HIS A 61 5.08 -16.40 -6.89
C HIS A 61 4.06 -17.54 -6.76
N ALA A 62 2.79 -17.23 -6.48
CA ALA A 62 1.73 -18.23 -6.43
C ALA A 62 1.42 -18.87 -7.80
N ALA A 63 1.71 -18.16 -8.90
CA ALA A 63 1.46 -18.61 -10.27
C ALA A 63 2.61 -19.43 -10.89
N SER A 64 3.69 -19.67 -10.15
CA SER A 64 4.77 -20.57 -10.59
C SER A 64 4.67 -21.90 -9.84
N PRO A 65 3.84 -22.87 -10.32
CA PRO A 65 3.98 -24.23 -9.84
C PRO A 65 5.32 -24.74 -10.33
N ARG A 66 6.19 -25.12 -9.38
CA ARG A 66 7.31 -26.02 -9.65
C ARG A 66 6.76 -27.22 -10.44
N ALA A 67 7.04 -27.24 -11.75
CA ALA A 67 6.95 -28.47 -12.53
C ALA A 67 8.02 -29.41 -11.94
N VAL A 68 7.55 -30.41 -11.21
CA VAL A 68 8.33 -31.59 -10.77
C VAL A 68 8.13 -32.67 -11.82
#